data_AF-A0A926ZGR1-F1
#
_entry.id   AF-A0A926ZGR1-F1
#
_cell.length_a   1.000
_cell.length_b   1.000
_cell.length_c   1.000
_cell.angle_alpha   90.00
_cell.angle_beta   90.00
_cell.angle_gamma   90.00
#
_symmetry.space_group_name_H-M   'P 1'
#
loop_
_entity.id
_entity.type
_entity.pdbx_description
1 polymer ?
#
loop_
_entity_poly.entity_id
_entity_poly.type
_entity_poly.pdbx_seq_one_letter_code
_entity_poly.pdbx_strand_id
1 'polypeptide(L)'
;MEHKILIHTHVGSDGILQLAVPTEFKDADLEVTVTIKPVTLAPKKTPEELGWTPGFFERTAGAWVGEPLVREEQGEYETREELA
;
A
#
# COMPACT_ATOMS: atom_id res chain seq x y z
N MET A 1 -26.24 -16.30 2.15
CA MET A 1 -24.80 -16.31 1.84
C MET A 1 -24.25 -14.94 2.19
N GLU A 2 -23.21 -14.87 3.01
CA GLU A 2 -22.59 -13.59 3.39
C GLU A 2 -21.52 -13.23 2.35
N HIS A 3 -21.62 -12.03 1.77
CA HIS A 3 -20.66 -11.54 0.78
C HIS A 3 -19.79 -10.47 1.42
N LYS A 4 -18.50 -10.78 1.59
CA LYS A 4 -17.52 -9.85 2.18
C LYS A 4 -16.78 -9.10 1.07
N ILE A 5 -16.89 -7.78 1.07
CA ILE A 5 -16.23 -6.90 0.09
C ILE A 5 -15.25 -6.00 0.85
N LEU A 6 -13.96 -6.08 0.52
CA LEU A 6 -12.93 -5.15 1.03
C LEU A 6 -12.62 -4.11 -0.03
N ILE A 7 -12.79 -2.84 0.31
CA ILE A 7 -12.46 -1.69 -0.55
C ILE A 7 -11.47 -0.80 0.19
N HIS A 8 -10.27 -0.62 -0.38
CA HIS A 8 -9.33 0.43 0.06
C HIS A 8 -9.54 1.65 -0.84
N THR A 9 -10.03 2.74 -0.26
CA THR A 9 -10.30 3.97 -0.99
C THR A 9 -9.90 5.18 -0.15
N HIS A 10 -9.45 6.23 -0.82
CA HIS A 10 -9.04 7.49 -0.20
C HIS A 10 -10.14 8.52 -0.38
N VAL A 11 -10.54 9.18 0.71
CA VAL A 11 -11.48 10.30 0.65
C VAL A 11 -10.72 11.55 0.21
N GLY A 12 -11.18 12.15 -0.89
CA GLY A 12 -10.59 13.35 -1.45
C GLY A 12 -10.85 14.60 -0.59
N SER A 13 -10.33 15.74 -1.05
CA SER A 13 -10.52 17.03 -0.39
C SER A 13 -11.97 17.53 -0.38
N ASP A 14 -12.86 16.91 -1.14
CA ASP A 14 -14.30 17.14 -1.16
C ASP A 14 -15.04 16.43 -0.01
N GLY A 15 -14.37 15.52 0.71
CA GLY A 15 -14.96 14.77 1.81
C GLY A 15 -15.91 13.65 1.38
N ILE A 16 -15.94 13.29 0.09
CA ILE A 16 -16.89 12.30 -0.44
C ILE A 16 -16.23 10.92 -0.53
N LEU A 17 -16.85 9.91 0.08
CA LEU A 17 -16.46 8.50 -0.03
C LEU A 17 -17.27 7.83 -1.16
N GLN A 18 -16.62 7.51 -2.28
CA GLN A 18 -17.25 6.77 -3.37
C GLN A 18 -17.07 5.25 -3.17
N LEU A 19 -18.18 4.52 -3.08
CA LEU A 19 -18.22 3.06 -2.97
C LEU A 19 -18.92 2.47 -4.20
N ALA A 20 -18.16 1.77 -5.04
CA ALA A 20 -18.72 0.98 -6.14
C ALA A 20 -18.89 -0.47 -5.67
N VAL A 21 -20.13 -0.87 -5.40
CA VAL A 21 -20.46 -2.24 -4.96
C VAL A 21 -21.00 -3.00 -6.17
N PRO A 22 -20.23 -3.94 -6.75
CA PRO A 22 -20.74 -4.79 -7.81
C PRO A 22 -21.80 -5.74 -7.22
N THR A 23 -23.02 -5.70 -7.76
CA THR A 23 -24.12 -6.59 -7.38
C THR A 23 -24.53 -7.43 -8.59
N GLU A 24 -24.90 -8.69 -8.35
CA GLU A 24 -25.48 -9.57 -9.39
C GLU A 24 -27.01 -9.43 -9.47
N PHE A 25 -27.60 -8.64 -8.57
CA PHE A 25 -29.05 -8.43 -8.49
C PHE A 25 -29.53 -7.51 -9.61
N LYS A 26 -30.60 -7.92 -10.29
CA LYS A 26 -31.35 -7.14 -11.28
C LYS A 26 -32.82 -7.16 -10.85
N ASP A 27 -33.49 -5.99 -10.90
CA ASP A 27 -34.89 -5.83 -10.45
C ASP A 27 -35.15 -6.43 -9.05
N ALA A 28 -34.35 -6.04 -8.06
CA ALA A 28 -34.54 -6.46 -6.68
C ALA A 28 -34.38 -5.29 -5.71
N ASP A 29 -35.25 -5.24 -4.69
CA ASP A 29 -35.12 -4.32 -3.57
C ASP A 29 -34.03 -4.82 -2.63
N LEU A 30 -33.02 -3.99 -2.38
CA LEU A 30 -31.89 -4.31 -1.52
C LEU A 30 -31.84 -3.33 -0.36
N GLU A 31 -31.84 -3.86 0.86
CA GLU A 31 -31.51 -3.09 2.06
C GLU A 31 -30.00 -3.09 2.25
N VAL A 32 -29.40 -1.89 2.27
CA VAL A 32 -27.94 -1.71 2.40
C VAL A 32 -27.65 -0.85 3.61
N THR A 33 -26.88 -1.39 4.57
CA THR A 33 -26.40 -0.64 5.74
C THR A 33 -24.91 -0.35 5.59
N VAL A 34 -24.55 0.93 5.54
CA VAL A 34 -23.14 1.38 5.50
C VAL A 34 -22.74 1.92 6.87
N THR A 35 -21.76 1.29 7.51
CA THR A 35 -21.23 1.75 8.81
C THR A 35 -19.85 2.36 8.61
N ILE A 36 -19.73 3.67 8.85
CA ILE A 36 -18.47 4.40 8.80
C ILE A 36 -17.91 4.50 10.21
N LYS A 37 -16.71 3.94 10.43
CA LYS A 37 -15.96 4.11 11.68
C LYS A 37 -14.63 4.78 11.35
N PRO A 38 -14.23 5.83 12.08
CA PRO A 38 -12.89 6.35 11.94
C PRO A 38 -11.90 5.24 12.31
N VAL A 39 -11.06 4.85 11.35
CA VAL A 39 -9.90 4.02 11.67
C VAL A 39 -8.88 4.97 12.26
N THR A 40 -8.72 4.95 13.57
CA THR A 40 -7.49 5.43 14.18
C THR A 40 -6.38 4.55 13.64
N LEU A 41 -5.71 5.02 12.58
CA LEU A 41 -4.44 4.46 12.16
C LEU A 41 -3.57 4.41 13.41
N ALA A 42 -3.01 3.24 13.71
CA ALA A 42 -2.05 3.12 14.79
C ALA A 42 -1.04 4.27 14.63
N PRO A 43 -0.69 4.96 15.72
CA PRO A 43 0.26 6.06 15.64
C PRO A 43 1.49 5.57 14.88
N LYS A 44 1.92 6.37 13.88
CA LYS A 44 3.14 6.06 13.15
C LYS A 44 4.25 5.93 14.18
N LYS A 45 4.80 4.73 14.31
CA LYS A 45 5.93 4.46 15.19
C LYS A 45 7.10 5.32 14.75
N THR A 46 7.76 5.94 15.72
CA THR A 46 9.05 6.59 15.54
C THR A 46 10.11 5.56 15.10
N PRO A 47 11.19 6.00 14.42
CA PRO A 47 12.34 5.14 14.14
C PRO A 47 12.83 4.35 15.36
N GLU A 48 12.88 4.98 16.53
CA GLU A 48 13.31 4.36 17.78
C GLU A 48 12.36 3.24 18.24
N GLU A 49 11.05 3.44 18.10
CA GLU A 49 10.04 2.39 18.36
C GLU A 49 10.11 1.23 17.35
N LEU A 50 10.77 1.44 16.21
CA LEU A 50 11.06 0.42 15.21
C LEU A 50 12.43 -0.24 15.40
N GLY A 51 13.17 0.13 16.46
CA GLY A 51 14.46 -0.46 16.83
C GLY A 51 15.68 0.24 16.23
N TRP A 52 15.51 1.40 15.58
CA TRP A 52 16.63 2.18 15.08
C TRP A 52 17.28 2.98 16.21
N THR A 53 18.60 3.15 16.15
CA THR A 53 19.28 4.05 17.09
C THR A 53 18.89 5.50 16.81
N PRO A 54 18.85 6.38 17.82
CA PRO A 54 18.51 7.79 17.61
C PRO A 54 19.40 8.41 16.53
N GLY A 55 18.80 9.12 15.56
CA GLY A 55 19.52 9.80 14.47
C GLY A 55 20.16 8.87 13.43
N PHE A 56 19.80 7.59 13.37
CA PHE A 56 20.41 6.61 12.47
C PHE A 56 20.31 7.04 10.99
N PHE A 57 19.14 7.50 10.55
CA PHE A 57 18.91 7.87 9.15
C PHE A 57 19.69 9.11 8.76
N GLU A 58 19.71 10.13 9.62
CA GLU A 58 20.47 11.37 9.41
C GLU A 58 21.97 11.12 9.32
N ARG A 59 22.49 10.13 10.07
CA ARG A 59 23.91 9.76 10.03
C ARG A 59 24.28 8.83 8.87
N THR A 60 23.32 8.08 8.31
CA THR A 60 23.62 7.02 7.34
C THR A 60 23.27 7.45 5.91
N ALA A 61 22.22 8.25 5.73
CA ALA A 61 21.82 8.76 4.44
C ALA A 61 22.94 9.63 3.83
N GLY A 62 23.49 9.18 2.71
CA GLY A 62 24.58 9.88 2.03
C GLY A 62 25.95 9.78 2.71
N ALA A 63 26.10 8.94 3.75
CA ALA A 63 27.38 8.74 4.43
C ALA A 63 28.34 7.77 3.70
N TRP A 64 27.98 7.32 2.49
CA TRP A 64 28.85 6.49 1.68
C TRP A 64 30.07 7.30 1.22
N VAL A 65 31.26 6.88 1.65
CA VAL A 65 32.56 7.51 1.35
C VAL A 65 33.47 6.66 0.46
N GLY A 66 32.97 5.51 0.00
CA GLY A 66 33.71 4.60 -0.87
C GLY A 66 33.70 5.03 -2.34
N GLU A 67 33.92 4.06 -3.22
CA GLU A 67 33.86 4.27 -4.67
C GLU A 67 32.48 4.77 -5.12
N PRO A 68 32.38 5.54 -6.22
CA PRO A 68 31.10 5.97 -6.78
C PRO A 68 30.16 4.77 -6.97
N LEU A 69 28.88 4.96 -6.62
CA LEU A 69 27.85 3.98 -6.93
C LEU A 69 27.62 3.97 -8.44
N VAL A 70 28.25 3.03 -9.14
CA VAL A 70 28.09 2.85 -10.59
C VAL A 70 27.10 1.72 -10.86
N ARG A 71 26.19 1.94 -11.81
CA ARG A 71 25.38 0.86 -12.36
C ARG A 71 26.19 0.14 -13.44
N GLU A 72 26.58 -1.09 -13.18
CA GLU A 72 27.25 -1.96 -14.16
C GLU A 72 26.33 -2.27 -15.36
N GLU A 73 26.92 -2.78 -16.45
CA GLU A 73 26.17 -3.25 -17.60
C GLU A 73 25.15 -4.32 -17.19
N GLN A 74 23.91 -4.18 -17.67
CA GLN A 74 22.77 -4.99 -17.24
C GLN A 74 22.86 -6.48 -17.66
N GLY A 75 23.86 -6.84 -18.48
CA GLY A 75 24.04 -8.21 -18.99
C GLY A 75 22.92 -8.67 -19.92
N GLU A 76 23.02 -9.91 -20.36
CA GLU A 76 21.98 -10.56 -21.17
C GLU A 76 20.83 -11.05 -20.28
N TYR A 77 19.62 -11.06 -20.83
CA TYR A 77 18.47 -11.65 -20.15
C TYR A 77 18.61 -13.17 -20.01
N GLU A 78 18.03 -13.69 -18.94
CA GLU A 78 17.83 -15.13 -18.77
C GLU A 78 16.88 -15.69 -19.84
N THR A 79 17.26 -16.81 -20.46
CA THR A 79 16.38 -17.52 -21.38
C THR A 79 15.33 -18.29 -20.58
N ARG A 80 14.05 -17.93 -20.74
CA ARG A 80 12.93 -18.65 -20.12
C ARG A 80 12.62 -19.93 -20.89
N GLU A 81 12.25 -20.99 -20.18
CA GLU A 81 11.72 -22.21 -20.81
C GLU A 81 10.43 -21.92 -21.60
N GLU A 82 10.22 -22.68 -22.69
CA GLU A 82 8.99 -22.61 -23.45
C GLU A 82 7.82 -23.13 -22.62
N LEU A 83 6.65 -22.48 -22.74
CA LEU A 83 5.42 -22.97 -22.12
C LEU A 83 4.97 -24.24 -22.85
N ALA A 84 4.86 -25.34 -22.11
CA ALA A 84 4.28 -26.59 -22.57
C ALA A 84 2.75 -26.52 -22.71
#